data_AF-A0A257TP50-F1
#
_entry.id   AF-A0A257TP50-F1
#
_cell.length_a   1.000
_cell.length_b   1.000
_cell.length_c   1.000
_cell.angle_alpha   90.00
_cell.angle_beta   90.00
_cell.angle_gamma   90.00
#
_symmetry.space_group_name_H-M   'P 1'
#
loop_
_entity.id
_entity.type
_entity.pdbx_description
1 polymer ?
#
loop_
_entity_poly.entity_id
_entity_poly.type
_entity_poly.pdbx_seq_one_letter_code
_entity_poly.pdbx_strand_id
1 'polypeptide(L)'
;MARQIFYRIRDDGKNFVSGEEWDAIKSLQHWYNSEFFWTGGRLNLRRFVVFPNYDLVGKDVRVVRSKFLELEKAGYSEEEIVDELESKRFIIVKRGGYEDGMIASGHTRVADNELNAFLVLDFLLKVSRIARTSLLEVHDEGSFVKTHGVDIANGDVIVGESRTLPELYEEAKGLRRIFAVVNPDKYDGHPEFTNRVNEFNELLPFERAKVVEDWNWLGYESKADFDFNGDDFFGFDLNRKICHLFFK
;
A
#
# COMPACT_ATOMS: atom_id res chain seq x y z
N MET A 1 14.72 9.07 14.53
CA MET A 1 13.28 9.04 14.20
C MET A 1 13.10 7.91 13.19
N ALA A 2 12.11 7.03 13.33
CA ALA A 2 11.97 5.92 12.38
C ALA A 2 11.40 6.44 11.06
N ARG A 3 12.14 6.27 9.95
CA ARG A 3 11.73 6.64 8.58
C ARG A 3 10.32 6.14 8.25
N GLN A 4 9.56 6.97 7.56
CA GLN A 4 8.19 6.70 7.16
C GLN A 4 7.99 6.87 5.66
N ILE A 5 7.03 6.10 5.15
CA ILE A 5 6.45 6.32 3.82
C ILE A 5 5.01 6.76 4.02
N PHE A 6 4.68 7.93 3.49
CA PHE A 6 3.35 8.52 3.50
C PHE A 6 2.67 8.26 2.18
N TYR A 7 1.38 7.98 2.21
CA TYR A 7 0.60 7.74 1.01
C TYR A 7 -0.84 8.19 1.20
N ARG A 8 -1.41 8.82 0.17
CA ARG A 8 -2.74 9.45 0.24
C ARG A 8 -3.42 9.55 -1.12
N ILE A 9 -4.75 9.61 -1.09
CA ILE A 9 -5.61 9.87 -2.24
C ILE A 9 -6.39 11.14 -1.91
N ARG A 10 -6.23 12.19 -2.72
CA ARG A 10 -6.89 13.49 -2.48
C ARG A 10 -8.37 13.44 -2.79
N ASP A 11 -9.16 14.16 -2.02
CA ASP A 11 -10.56 14.44 -2.35
C ASP A 11 -10.66 15.75 -3.14
N ASP A 12 -10.32 15.69 -4.42
CA ASP A 12 -10.30 16.84 -5.35
C ASP A 12 -11.42 16.79 -6.39
N GLY A 13 -12.38 15.88 -6.22
CA GLY A 13 -13.47 15.61 -7.16
C GLY A 13 -13.05 14.86 -8.43
N LYS A 14 -11.76 14.52 -8.59
CA LYS A 14 -11.26 13.70 -9.71
C LYS A 14 -11.00 12.26 -9.29
N ASN A 15 -10.53 12.07 -8.07
CA ASN A 15 -10.31 10.73 -7.50
C ASN A 15 -11.62 10.12 -7.05
N PHE A 16 -11.76 8.82 -7.24
CA PHE A 16 -12.89 8.05 -6.73
C PHE A 16 -12.42 6.65 -6.33
N VAL A 17 -12.99 6.15 -5.23
CA VAL A 17 -12.80 4.78 -4.76
C VAL A 17 -14.17 4.29 -4.31
N SER A 18 -14.72 3.29 -4.99
CA SER A 18 -15.99 2.67 -4.65
C SER A 18 -15.89 1.80 -3.39
N GLY A 19 -17.02 1.39 -2.83
CA GLY A 19 -17.06 0.45 -1.71
C GLY A 19 -16.41 -0.89 -2.03
N GLU A 20 -16.69 -1.45 -3.21
CA GLU A 20 -16.10 -2.72 -3.68
C GLU A 20 -14.58 -2.62 -3.85
N GLU A 21 -14.10 -1.53 -4.47
CA GLU A 21 -12.66 -1.26 -4.59
C GLU A 21 -12.01 -1.13 -3.20
N TRP A 22 -12.69 -0.49 -2.25
CA TRP A 22 -12.20 -0.34 -0.89
C TRP A 22 -12.12 -1.68 -0.13
N ASP A 23 -13.12 -2.55 -0.28
CA ASP A 23 -13.10 -3.87 0.33
C ASP A 23 -11.97 -4.76 -0.24
N ALA A 24 -11.68 -4.64 -1.54
CA ALA A 24 -10.53 -5.27 -2.16
C ALA A 24 -9.20 -4.71 -1.61
N ILE A 25 -9.09 -3.39 -1.42
CA ILE A 25 -7.91 -2.74 -0.81
C ILE A 25 -7.70 -3.23 0.63
N LYS A 26 -8.76 -3.35 1.44
CA LYS A 26 -8.68 -3.87 2.81
C LYS A 26 -8.21 -5.32 2.83
N SER A 27 -8.75 -6.15 1.95
CA SER A 27 -8.35 -7.56 1.84
C SER A 27 -6.87 -7.68 1.47
N LEU A 28 -6.41 -6.88 0.51
CA LEU A 28 -5.00 -6.80 0.14
C LEU A 28 -4.13 -6.33 1.32
N GLN A 29 -4.51 -5.26 2.01
CA GLN A 29 -3.77 -4.76 3.18
C GLN A 29 -3.71 -5.82 4.30
N HIS A 30 -4.80 -6.55 4.54
CA HIS A 30 -4.85 -7.63 5.52
C HIS A 30 -3.84 -8.72 5.18
N TRP A 31 -3.80 -9.16 3.92
CA TRP A 31 -2.85 -10.17 3.44
C TRP A 31 -1.39 -9.71 3.62
N TYR A 32 -1.03 -8.49 3.22
CA TYR A 32 0.34 -8.01 3.46
C TYR A 32 0.71 -7.94 4.94
N ASN A 33 -0.25 -7.59 5.79
CA ASN A 33 -0.05 -7.50 7.23
C ASN A 33 -0.03 -8.87 7.93
N SER A 34 -0.51 -9.94 7.28
CA SER A 34 -0.43 -11.33 7.77
C SER A 34 0.82 -12.05 7.28
N GLU A 35 1.15 -11.89 6.00
CA GLU A 35 2.22 -12.67 5.36
C GLU A 35 3.62 -12.09 5.60
N PHE A 36 3.75 -10.78 5.79
CA PHE A 36 5.06 -10.13 5.92
C PHE A 36 5.39 -9.72 7.34
N PHE A 37 6.68 -9.80 7.65
CA PHE A 37 7.24 -9.24 8.86
C PHE A 37 7.50 -7.74 8.69
N TRP A 38 6.99 -6.95 9.62
CA TRP A 38 7.09 -5.48 9.63
C TRP A 38 7.96 -5.03 10.79
N THR A 39 9.04 -4.32 10.51
CA THR A 39 10.02 -3.91 11.53
C THR A 39 9.58 -2.69 12.34
N GLY A 40 9.03 -1.66 11.67
CA GLY A 40 8.61 -0.41 12.34
C GLY A 40 7.10 -0.28 12.53
N GLY A 41 6.32 -0.64 11.52
CA GLY A 41 4.87 -0.56 11.53
C GLY A 41 4.25 -1.29 10.34
N ARG A 42 3.02 -1.77 10.54
CA ARG A 42 2.21 -2.42 9.50
C ARG A 42 1.65 -1.41 8.50
N LEU A 43 1.24 -1.90 7.33
CA LEU A 43 0.48 -1.10 6.36
C LEU A 43 -0.81 -0.57 7.01
N ASN A 44 -1.09 0.70 6.75
CA ASN A 44 -2.11 1.43 7.46
C ASN A 44 -2.81 2.51 6.60
N LEU A 45 -3.20 2.16 5.37
CA LEU A 45 -4.10 2.96 4.54
C LEU A 45 -5.51 2.93 5.13
N ARG A 46 -6.10 4.11 5.39
CA ARG A 46 -7.42 4.24 5.99
C ARG A 46 -8.27 5.30 5.31
N ARG A 47 -9.56 4.99 5.16
CA ARG A 47 -10.62 5.95 4.85
C ARG A 47 -11.06 6.74 6.08
N PHE A 48 -11.10 6.07 7.24
CA PHE A 48 -11.62 6.65 8.46
C PHE A 48 -10.66 6.46 9.63
N VAL A 49 -10.57 7.47 10.49
CA VAL A 49 -10.07 7.32 11.86
C VAL A 49 -11.24 7.53 12.80
N VAL A 50 -11.53 6.50 13.58
CA VAL A 50 -12.70 6.43 14.44
C VAL A 50 -12.27 6.56 15.90
N PHE A 51 -12.92 7.47 16.62
CA PHE A 51 -12.71 7.69 18.05
C PHE A 51 -13.99 7.37 18.82
N PRO A 52 -13.92 6.65 19.96
CA PRO A 52 -15.08 6.47 20.82
C PRO A 52 -15.56 7.82 21.35
N ASN A 53 -16.87 8.06 21.36
CA ASN A 53 -17.43 9.22 22.04
C ASN A 53 -17.54 8.95 23.54
N TYR A 54 -16.49 9.25 24.29
CA TYR A 54 -16.41 8.98 25.73
C TYR A 54 -17.51 9.65 26.55
N ASP A 55 -18.15 10.71 26.06
CA ASP A 55 -19.30 11.35 26.73
C ASP A 55 -20.53 10.44 26.76
N LEU A 56 -20.70 9.60 25.73
CA LEU A 56 -21.83 8.69 25.60
C LEU A 56 -21.48 7.27 26.05
N VAL A 57 -20.35 6.74 25.60
CA VAL A 57 -19.99 5.32 25.84
C VAL A 57 -19.21 5.12 27.14
N GLY A 58 -18.79 6.20 27.80
CA GLY A 58 -17.86 6.14 28.93
C GLY A 58 -16.55 5.46 28.54
N LYS A 59 -15.82 4.91 29.50
CA LYS A 59 -14.52 4.24 29.25
C LYS A 59 -14.65 2.84 28.60
N ASP A 60 -15.86 2.31 28.44
CA ASP A 60 -16.06 0.95 27.92
C ASP A 60 -16.22 0.94 26.40
N VAL A 61 -15.09 0.92 25.70
CA VAL A 61 -15.02 0.88 24.23
C VAL A 61 -15.61 -0.42 23.65
N ARG A 62 -15.84 -1.46 24.46
CA ARG A 62 -16.44 -2.71 23.98
C ARG A 62 -17.87 -2.51 23.48
N VAL A 63 -18.58 -1.49 23.96
CA VAL A 63 -19.91 -1.14 23.47
C VAL A 63 -19.88 -0.77 21.98
N VAL A 64 -18.92 0.06 21.57
CA VAL A 64 -18.71 0.44 20.16
C VAL A 64 -18.40 -0.79 19.33
N ARG A 65 -17.50 -1.66 19.81
CA ARG A 65 -17.12 -2.89 19.11
C ARG A 65 -18.29 -3.86 18.94
N SER A 66 -19.11 -4.05 19.98
CA SER A 66 -20.29 -4.91 19.90
C SER A 66 -21.30 -4.37 18.89
N LYS A 67 -21.55 -3.05 18.88
CA LYS A 67 -22.45 -2.41 17.90
C LYS A 67 -21.94 -2.50 16.47
N PHE A 68 -20.63 -2.33 16.28
CA PHE A 68 -19.99 -2.53 14.99
C PHE A 68 -20.22 -3.96 14.48
N LEU A 69 -19.94 -4.97 15.32
CA LEU A 69 -20.12 -6.39 14.96
C LEU A 69 -21.60 -6.75 14.71
N GLU A 70 -22.55 -6.12 15.42
CA GLU A 70 -23.98 -6.31 15.17
C GLU A 70 -24.38 -5.82 13.77
N LEU A 71 -23.92 -4.62 13.37
CA LEU A 71 -24.22 -4.04 12.06
C LEU A 71 -23.50 -4.78 10.92
N GLU A 72 -22.25 -5.18 11.15
CA GLU A 72 -21.48 -6.01 10.21
C GLU A 72 -22.18 -7.35 9.95
N LYS A 73 -22.66 -8.02 11.01
CA LYS A 73 -23.47 -9.25 10.87
C LYS A 73 -24.80 -9.04 10.17
N ALA A 74 -25.35 -7.83 10.22
CA ALA A 74 -26.56 -7.46 9.50
C ALA A 74 -26.30 -7.12 8.02
N GLY A 75 -25.04 -7.17 7.55
CA GLY A 75 -24.67 -6.97 6.15
C GLY A 75 -24.43 -5.51 5.76
N TYR A 76 -24.29 -4.61 6.73
CA TYR A 76 -23.94 -3.21 6.45
C TYR A 76 -22.49 -3.11 5.99
N SER A 77 -22.22 -2.26 5.00
CA SER A 77 -20.85 -1.90 4.60
C SER A 77 -20.17 -1.07 5.69
N GLU A 78 -18.84 -1.03 5.69
CA GLU A 78 -18.07 -0.26 6.68
C GLU A 78 -18.48 1.22 6.73
N GLU A 79 -18.75 1.83 5.58
CA GLU A 79 -19.18 3.23 5.47
C GLU A 79 -20.56 3.43 6.13
N GLU A 80 -21.52 2.56 5.85
CA GLU A 80 -22.84 2.61 6.49
C GLU A 80 -22.76 2.36 8.00
N ILE A 81 -21.89 1.45 8.45
CA ILE A 81 -21.67 1.20 9.88
C ILE A 81 -21.12 2.45 10.55
N VAL A 82 -20.12 3.11 9.94
CA VAL A 82 -19.50 4.32 10.47
C VAL A 82 -20.52 5.46 10.54
N ASP A 83 -21.30 5.67 9.49
CA ASP A 83 -22.34 6.71 9.46
C ASP A 83 -23.45 6.45 10.50
N GLU A 84 -23.87 5.19 10.68
CA GLU A 84 -24.86 4.80 11.68
C GLU A 84 -24.35 5.02 13.11
N LEU A 85 -23.09 4.65 13.39
CA LEU A 85 -22.49 4.84 14.70
C LEU A 85 -22.21 6.33 15.00
N GLU A 86 -21.83 7.12 13.99
CA GLU A 86 -21.59 8.56 14.12
C GLU A 86 -22.91 9.32 14.34
N SER A 87 -23.96 9.03 13.57
CA SER A 87 -25.27 9.67 13.72
C SER A 87 -25.90 9.41 15.10
N LYS A 88 -25.68 8.21 15.64
CA LYS A 88 -26.07 7.83 17.01
C LYS A 88 -25.09 8.29 18.08
N ARG A 89 -24.04 9.03 17.70
CA ARG A 89 -23.00 9.59 18.56
C ARG A 89 -22.21 8.56 19.38
N PHE A 90 -22.15 7.30 18.95
CA PHE A 90 -21.28 6.30 19.57
C PHE A 90 -19.80 6.56 19.27
N ILE A 91 -19.53 7.17 18.12
CA ILE A 91 -18.19 7.49 17.64
C ILE A 91 -18.11 8.94 17.13
N ILE A 92 -16.88 9.42 17.01
CA ILE A 92 -16.49 10.63 16.28
C ILE A 92 -15.58 10.18 15.14
N VAL A 93 -15.82 10.66 13.93
CA VAL A 93 -15.12 10.18 12.74
C VAL A 93 -14.30 11.30 12.12
N LYS A 94 -13.04 10.98 11.79
CA LYS A 94 -12.24 11.74 10.83
C LYS A 94 -12.24 11.00 9.49
N ARG A 95 -12.86 11.59 8.47
CA ARG A 95 -12.85 11.08 7.08
C ARG A 95 -11.53 11.48 6.40
N GLY A 96 -11.07 10.65 5.46
CA GLY A 96 -9.78 10.81 4.78
C GLY A 96 -8.59 10.17 5.46
N GLY A 97 -8.80 9.42 6.54
CA GLY A 97 -7.73 8.80 7.33
C GLY A 97 -7.06 9.80 8.27
N TYR A 98 -5.73 9.92 8.17
CA TYR A 98 -4.91 10.76 9.04
C TYR A 98 -4.84 12.23 8.59
N GLU A 99 -5.10 12.50 7.32
CA GLU A 99 -5.05 13.83 6.70
C GLU A 99 -6.43 14.32 6.26
N ASP A 100 -6.67 15.63 6.39
CA ASP A 100 -7.91 16.28 5.96
C ASP A 100 -7.90 16.54 4.44
N GLY A 101 -9.07 16.56 3.80
CA GLY A 101 -9.19 16.75 2.34
C GLY A 101 -8.73 15.54 1.51
N MET A 102 -8.76 14.35 2.11
CA MET A 102 -8.38 13.09 1.48
C MET A 102 -9.57 12.14 1.41
N ILE A 103 -9.58 11.25 0.42
CA ILE A 103 -10.45 10.06 0.39
C ILE A 103 -9.89 9.01 1.35
N ALA A 104 -8.57 8.81 1.30
CA ALA A 104 -7.85 7.92 2.18
C ALA A 104 -6.41 8.40 2.38
N SER A 105 -5.86 8.14 3.55
CA SER A 105 -4.45 8.41 3.83
C SER A 105 -3.89 7.42 4.83
N GLY A 106 -2.58 7.28 4.81
CA GLY A 106 -1.85 6.38 5.69
C GLY A 106 -0.37 6.70 5.68
N HIS A 107 0.31 6.08 6.63
CA HIS A 107 1.76 6.04 6.66
C HIS A 107 2.20 4.70 7.21
N THR A 108 3.35 4.22 6.75
CA THR A 108 4.00 3.02 7.26
C THR A 108 5.39 3.39 7.76
N ARG A 109 5.73 2.96 8.97
CA ARG A 109 7.08 3.12 9.53
C ARG A 109 7.94 1.97 9.02
N VAL A 110 8.89 2.30 8.15
CA VAL A 110 9.77 1.31 7.52
C VAL A 110 11.14 1.24 8.18
N ALA A 111 11.46 2.18 9.10
CA ALA A 111 12.78 2.29 9.72
C ALA A 111 13.89 2.24 8.65
N ASP A 112 15.06 1.67 8.93
CA ASP A 112 16.14 1.51 7.94
C ASP A 112 15.99 0.21 7.11
N ASN A 113 14.75 -0.29 6.93
CA ASN A 113 14.47 -1.53 6.21
C ASN A 113 13.89 -1.24 4.81
N GLU A 114 14.74 -1.32 3.77
CA GLU A 114 14.32 -1.10 2.38
C GLU A 114 13.40 -2.21 1.85
N LEU A 115 13.42 -3.41 2.43
CA LEU A 115 12.45 -4.45 2.10
C LEU A 115 11.05 -4.05 2.56
N ASN A 116 10.89 -3.47 3.75
CA ASN A 116 9.60 -2.90 4.17
C ASN A 116 9.20 -1.72 3.26
N ALA A 117 10.14 -0.89 2.80
CA ALA A 117 9.84 0.14 1.80
C ALA A 117 9.34 -0.45 0.48
N PHE A 118 10.03 -1.47 -0.05
CA PHE A 118 9.61 -2.23 -1.23
C PHE A 118 8.19 -2.79 -1.07
N LEU A 119 7.89 -3.42 0.07
CA LEU A 119 6.58 -3.99 0.36
C LEU A 119 5.46 -2.94 0.36
N VAL A 120 5.73 -1.76 0.91
CA VAL A 120 4.78 -0.63 0.88
C VAL A 120 4.50 -0.21 -0.56
N LEU A 121 5.54 0.01 -1.37
CA LEU A 121 5.35 0.48 -2.74
C LEU A 121 4.73 -0.59 -3.65
N ASP A 122 5.07 -1.88 -3.46
CA ASP A 122 4.41 -3.00 -4.16
C ASP A 122 2.92 -3.08 -3.80
N PHE A 123 2.56 -2.89 -2.53
CA PHE A 123 1.17 -2.76 -2.09
C PHE A 123 0.49 -1.57 -2.79
N LEU A 124 1.10 -0.39 -2.80
CA LEU A 124 0.50 0.82 -3.37
C LEU A 124 0.34 0.74 -4.90
N LEU A 125 1.27 0.09 -5.61
CA LEU A 125 1.11 -0.21 -7.03
C LEU A 125 -0.12 -1.08 -7.27
N LYS A 126 -0.34 -2.10 -6.45
CA LYS A 126 -1.53 -2.97 -6.56
C LYS A 126 -2.81 -2.22 -6.20
N VAL A 127 -2.79 -1.39 -5.16
CA VAL A 127 -3.91 -0.50 -4.80
C VAL A 127 -4.28 0.39 -5.98
N SER A 128 -3.31 0.96 -6.69
CA SER A 128 -3.57 1.84 -7.84
C SER A 128 -4.26 1.10 -9.01
N ARG A 129 -4.08 -0.22 -9.13
CA ARG A 129 -4.75 -1.06 -10.14
C ARG A 129 -6.15 -1.50 -9.71
N ILE A 130 -6.43 -1.48 -8.40
CA ILE A 130 -7.78 -1.67 -7.84
C ILE A 130 -8.56 -0.36 -8.00
N ALA A 131 -8.05 0.74 -7.44
CA ALA A 131 -8.66 2.08 -7.52
C ALA A 131 -8.20 2.84 -8.77
N ARG A 132 -8.62 2.37 -9.95
CA ARG A 132 -8.09 2.83 -11.25
C ARG A 132 -8.38 4.29 -11.58
N THR A 133 -9.38 4.87 -10.93
CA THR A 133 -9.78 6.28 -11.10
C THR A 133 -9.14 7.21 -10.06
N SER A 134 -8.22 6.70 -9.24
CA SER A 134 -7.54 7.45 -8.21
C SER A 134 -6.05 7.61 -8.48
N LEU A 135 -5.52 8.77 -8.11
CA LEU A 135 -4.11 9.10 -8.03
C LEU A 135 -3.64 8.94 -6.59
N LEU A 136 -2.71 8.03 -6.35
CA LEU A 136 -2.05 7.88 -5.06
C LEU A 136 -0.80 8.74 -5.04
N GLU A 137 -0.76 9.74 -4.17
CA GLU A 137 0.47 10.48 -3.88
C GLU A 137 1.28 9.70 -2.85
N VAL A 138 2.58 9.49 -3.11
CA VAL A 138 3.49 8.78 -2.22
C VAL A 138 4.70 9.65 -1.92
N HIS A 139 5.12 9.66 -0.66
CA HIS A 139 6.34 10.33 -0.20
C HIS A 139 7.15 9.41 0.71
N ASP A 140 8.41 9.17 0.36
CA ASP A 140 9.37 8.39 1.13
C ASP A 140 10.40 9.32 1.80
N GLU A 141 10.46 9.27 3.14
CA GLU A 141 11.47 10.02 3.90
C GLU A 141 12.90 9.49 3.70
N GLY A 142 13.08 8.28 3.18
CA GLY A 142 14.39 7.74 2.82
C GLY A 142 14.61 7.69 1.32
N SER A 143 15.40 6.72 0.88
CA SER A 143 15.97 6.67 -0.48
C SER A 143 15.47 5.50 -1.33
N PHE A 144 14.40 4.80 -0.93
CA PHE A 144 13.82 3.75 -1.77
C PHE A 144 13.21 4.37 -3.01
N VAL A 145 12.38 5.41 -2.82
CA VAL A 145 11.91 6.26 -3.92
C VAL A 145 13.01 7.30 -4.17
N LYS A 146 13.76 7.15 -5.27
CA LYS A 146 14.95 7.97 -5.56
C LYS A 146 14.65 9.47 -5.66
N THR A 147 13.41 9.83 -6.00
CA THR A 147 12.93 11.21 -6.10
C THR A 147 12.20 11.70 -4.84
N HIS A 148 12.18 10.90 -3.78
CA HIS A 148 11.39 11.06 -2.53
C HIS A 148 9.88 11.13 -2.69
N GLY A 149 9.36 11.48 -3.87
CA GLY A 149 7.94 11.56 -4.13
C GLY A 149 7.59 11.06 -5.53
N VAL A 150 6.48 10.33 -5.62
CA VAL A 150 5.88 9.87 -6.87
C VAL A 150 4.38 9.87 -6.74
N ASP A 151 3.68 10.03 -7.86
CA ASP A 151 2.26 9.72 -7.95
C ASP A 151 2.09 8.37 -8.66
N ILE A 152 1.15 7.55 -8.19
CA ILE A 152 0.87 6.23 -8.75
C ILE A 152 -0.59 6.18 -9.20
N ALA A 153 -0.83 5.78 -10.45
CA ALA A 153 -2.18 5.62 -10.99
C ALA A 153 -2.24 4.41 -11.92
N ASN A 154 -3.17 3.48 -11.69
CA ASN A 154 -3.40 2.32 -12.56
C ASN A 154 -2.13 1.49 -12.88
N GLY A 155 -1.21 1.36 -11.92
CA GLY A 155 0.08 0.67 -12.08
C GLY A 155 1.17 1.50 -12.77
N ASP A 156 0.86 2.72 -13.22
CA ASP A 156 1.83 3.68 -13.73
C ASP A 156 2.44 4.49 -12.59
N VAL A 157 3.69 4.88 -12.78
CA VAL A 157 4.40 5.79 -11.87
C VAL A 157 4.68 7.10 -12.60
N ILE A 158 4.32 8.20 -11.94
CA ILE A 158 4.43 9.56 -12.47
C ILE A 158 5.36 10.35 -11.55
N VAL A 159 6.44 10.85 -12.13
CA VAL A 159 7.42 11.72 -11.46
C VAL A 159 7.20 13.14 -11.95
N GLY A 160 6.89 14.07 -11.05
CA GLY A 160 6.69 15.48 -11.40
C GLY A 160 7.93 16.31 -11.09
N GLU A 161 8.45 17.04 -12.08
CA GLU A 161 9.65 17.88 -11.95
C GLU A 161 9.54 18.89 -10.79
N SER A 162 8.38 19.53 -10.63
CA SER A 162 8.16 20.54 -9.59
C SER A 162 8.14 20.00 -8.15
N ARG A 163 8.07 18.67 -7.97
CA ARG A 163 7.97 18.02 -6.66
C ARG A 163 9.29 17.34 -6.24
N THR A 164 10.31 17.42 -7.08
CA THR A 164 11.58 16.71 -6.93
C THR A 164 12.73 17.68 -7.12
N LEU A 165 13.86 17.43 -6.45
CA LEU A 165 15.09 18.19 -6.72
C LEU A 165 15.54 17.93 -8.17
N PRO A 166 15.92 18.97 -8.94
CA PRO A 166 16.25 18.81 -10.36
C PRO A 166 17.31 17.72 -10.64
N GLU A 167 18.29 17.59 -9.75
CA GLU A 167 19.36 16.59 -9.85
C GLU A 167 18.81 15.15 -9.76
N LEU A 168 17.96 14.89 -8.77
CA LEU A 168 17.33 13.57 -8.58
C LEU A 168 16.35 13.23 -9.72
N TYR A 169 15.66 14.24 -10.25
CA TYR A 169 14.75 14.07 -11.38
C TYR A 169 15.51 13.66 -12.64
N GLU A 170 16.57 14.40 -13.00
CA GLU A 170 17.37 14.10 -14.19
C GLU A 170 18.14 12.78 -14.06
N GLU A 171 18.61 12.42 -12.87
CA GLU A 171 19.22 11.10 -12.61
C GLU A 171 18.22 9.97 -12.83
N ALA A 172 17.05 10.04 -12.19
CA ALA A 172 16.01 9.02 -12.32
C ALA A 172 15.51 8.89 -13.77
N LYS A 173 15.42 10.01 -14.49
CA LYS A 173 15.04 10.08 -15.91
C LYS A 173 16.11 9.49 -16.83
N GLY A 174 17.38 9.79 -16.58
CA GLY A 174 18.51 9.24 -17.34
C GLY A 174 18.63 7.72 -17.19
N LEU A 175 18.43 7.22 -15.97
CA LEU A 175 18.48 5.79 -15.65
C LEU A 175 17.17 5.04 -15.94
N ARG A 176 16.07 5.77 -16.16
CA ARG A 176 14.69 5.23 -16.19
C ARG A 176 14.38 4.33 -14.99
N ARG A 177 14.85 4.74 -13.81
CA ARG A 177 14.72 4.00 -12.55
C ARG A 177 14.28 4.94 -11.45
N ILE A 178 13.24 4.56 -10.71
CA ILE A 178 12.63 5.37 -9.66
C ILE A 178 12.67 4.70 -8.29
N PHE A 179 12.69 3.37 -8.25
CA PHE A 179 12.84 2.59 -7.04
C PHE A 179 14.25 2.00 -6.91
N ALA A 180 14.78 1.96 -5.69
CA ALA A 180 16.01 1.23 -5.38
C ALA A 180 15.81 -0.28 -5.54
N VAL A 181 16.89 -0.99 -5.90
CA VAL A 181 16.92 -2.46 -5.88
C VAL A 181 17.17 -2.91 -4.44
N VAL A 182 16.44 -3.92 -3.98
CA VAL A 182 16.50 -4.37 -2.58
C VAL A 182 17.04 -5.78 -2.50
N ASN A 183 18.20 -5.92 -1.85
CA ASN A 183 18.69 -7.23 -1.46
C ASN A 183 18.05 -7.66 -0.12
N PRO A 184 17.15 -8.66 -0.11
CA PRO A 184 16.51 -9.11 1.14
C PRO A 184 17.50 -9.73 2.13
N ASP A 185 18.65 -10.26 1.67
CA ASP A 185 19.64 -10.91 2.54
C ASP A 185 20.37 -9.93 3.46
N LYS A 186 20.26 -8.63 3.18
CA LYS A 186 20.78 -7.56 4.05
C LYS A 186 19.91 -7.31 5.28
N TYR A 187 18.72 -7.92 5.35
CA TYR A 187 17.77 -7.75 6.43
C TYR A 187 17.64 -9.08 7.19
N ASP A 188 18.23 -9.14 8.39
CA ASP A 188 18.37 -10.36 9.19
C ASP A 188 17.05 -11.11 9.42
N GLY A 189 17.08 -12.44 9.25
CA GLY A 189 16.07 -13.36 9.82
C GLY A 189 14.72 -13.43 9.11
N HIS A 190 14.60 -12.93 7.87
CA HIS A 190 13.38 -13.13 7.10
C HIS A 190 13.25 -14.60 6.64
N PRO A 191 12.09 -15.25 6.85
CA PRO A 191 11.87 -16.62 6.37
C PRO A 191 12.03 -16.66 4.84
N GLU A 192 12.53 -17.79 4.31
CA GLU A 192 12.49 -18.04 2.87
C GLU A 192 11.04 -17.91 2.39
N PHE A 193 10.80 -16.96 1.49
CA PHE A 193 9.48 -16.69 0.92
C PHE A 193 9.02 -17.89 0.08
N THR A 194 8.40 -18.87 0.73
CA THR A 194 7.90 -20.09 0.10
C THR A 194 6.38 -20.04 0.04
N ASN A 195 5.84 -19.46 -1.03
CA ASN A 195 4.41 -19.51 -1.29
C ASN A 195 4.05 -20.87 -1.90
N ARG A 196 3.21 -21.64 -1.20
CA ARG A 196 2.70 -22.92 -1.68
C ARG A 196 1.25 -22.76 -2.15
N VAL A 197 0.99 -22.96 -3.44
CA VAL A 197 -0.37 -23.24 -3.93
C VAL A 197 -0.59 -24.74 -3.78
N ASN A 198 -1.55 -25.13 -2.95
CA ASN A 198 -2.00 -26.51 -2.91
C ASN A 198 -2.46 -26.92 -4.31
N GLU A 199 -2.02 -28.10 -4.78
CA GLU A 199 -2.45 -28.66 -6.07
C GLU A 199 -2.01 -27.84 -7.31
N PHE A 200 -1.05 -26.92 -7.20
CA PHE A 200 -0.55 -26.13 -8.35
C PHE A 200 -0.13 -26.97 -9.55
N ASN A 201 0.53 -28.10 -9.25
CA ASN A 201 1.01 -29.04 -10.26
C ASN A 201 -0.10 -29.88 -10.88
N GLU A 202 -1.33 -29.74 -10.40
CA GLU A 202 -2.53 -30.42 -10.90
C GLU A 202 -3.38 -29.50 -11.79
N LEU A 203 -3.17 -28.18 -11.73
CA LEU A 203 -3.84 -27.17 -12.58
C LEU A 203 -3.44 -27.31 -14.06
N LEU A 204 -4.31 -26.86 -14.97
CA LEU A 204 -3.99 -26.79 -16.40
C LEU A 204 -2.99 -25.65 -16.71
N PRO A 205 -2.20 -25.71 -17.79
CA PRO A 205 -1.19 -24.69 -18.09
C PRO A 205 -1.71 -23.25 -18.16
N PHE A 206 -2.93 -23.01 -18.65
CA PHE A 206 -3.52 -21.67 -18.69
C PHE A 206 -4.05 -21.23 -17.32
N GLU A 207 -4.47 -22.16 -16.45
CA GLU A 207 -4.88 -21.88 -15.07
C GLU A 207 -3.65 -21.63 -14.21
N ARG A 208 -2.55 -22.36 -14.42
CA ARG A 208 -1.24 -22.03 -13.86
C ARG A 208 -0.77 -20.68 -14.34
N ALA A 209 -0.90 -20.36 -15.63
CA ALA A 209 -0.53 -19.06 -16.16
C ALA A 209 -1.38 -17.96 -15.54
N LYS A 210 -2.68 -18.17 -15.35
CA LYS A 210 -3.59 -17.23 -14.69
C LYS A 210 -3.32 -17.09 -13.20
N VAL A 211 -3.05 -18.18 -12.49
CA VAL A 211 -2.56 -18.18 -11.10
C VAL A 211 -1.23 -17.45 -11.05
N VAL A 212 -0.28 -17.70 -11.94
CA VAL A 212 1.03 -17.01 -12.02
C VAL A 212 0.90 -15.56 -12.46
N GLU A 213 -0.11 -15.18 -13.25
CA GLU A 213 -0.41 -13.81 -13.70
C GLU A 213 -1.09 -13.01 -12.58
N ASP A 214 -2.10 -13.58 -11.93
CA ASP A 214 -2.69 -13.11 -10.69
C ASP A 214 -1.67 -13.13 -9.53
N TRP A 215 -0.63 -13.99 -9.60
CA TRP A 215 0.48 -14.07 -8.64
C TRP A 215 1.68 -13.22 -9.03
N ASN A 216 1.86 -12.78 -10.26
CA ASN A 216 2.76 -11.67 -10.57
C ASN A 216 2.10 -10.35 -10.15
N TRP A 217 0.76 -10.35 -10.04
CA TRP A 217 -0.01 -9.33 -9.33
C TRP A 217 0.02 -9.50 -7.80
N LEU A 218 0.24 -10.69 -7.23
CA LEU A 218 0.21 -10.95 -5.77
C LEU A 218 1.53 -11.48 -5.14
N GLY A 219 2.61 -11.60 -5.90
CA GLY A 219 3.81 -12.37 -5.52
C GLY A 219 5.11 -11.71 -5.94
N TYR A 220 6.18 -12.19 -5.33
CA TYR A 220 7.54 -11.64 -5.41
C TYR A 220 8.25 -12.29 -6.59
N GLU A 221 8.92 -11.51 -7.43
CA GLU A 221 9.85 -12.06 -8.43
C GLU A 221 10.92 -12.88 -7.70
N SER A 222 11.22 -14.10 -8.13
CA SER A 222 12.33 -14.86 -7.55
C SER A 222 13.63 -14.06 -7.67
N LYS A 223 14.53 -14.14 -6.68
CA LYS A 223 15.91 -13.63 -6.77
C LYS A 223 16.49 -14.06 -8.13
N ALA A 224 16.78 -13.12 -9.00
CA ALA A 224 17.43 -13.39 -10.27
C ALA A 224 18.73 -12.58 -10.31
N ASP A 225 19.77 -13.23 -10.82
CA ASP A 225 21.12 -12.69 -10.94
C ASP A 225 21.10 -11.52 -11.92
N PHE A 226 21.50 -10.32 -11.49
CA PHE A 226 21.66 -9.19 -12.42
C PHE A 226 22.96 -8.44 -12.16
N ASP A 227 23.80 -8.42 -13.19
CA ASP A 227 24.94 -7.53 -13.35
C ASP A 227 24.47 -6.12 -13.79
N PHE A 228 25.32 -5.13 -13.54
CA PHE A 228 25.30 -3.69 -13.88
C PHE A 228 25.05 -2.67 -12.75
N ASN A 229 26.17 -2.05 -12.34
CA ASN A 229 26.33 -0.68 -11.80
C ASN A 229 25.72 -0.33 -10.42
N GLY A 230 26.04 -1.13 -9.40
CA GLY A 230 26.36 -0.55 -8.08
C GLY A 230 25.23 -0.33 -7.05
N ASP A 231 23.99 -0.75 -7.32
CA ASP A 231 22.97 -0.96 -6.28
C ASP A 231 22.65 -2.46 -6.28
N ASP A 232 23.33 -3.22 -5.41
CA ASP A 232 23.16 -4.65 -5.13
C ASP A 232 22.93 -5.61 -6.33
N PHE A 233 23.96 -6.41 -6.64
CA PHE A 233 23.99 -7.46 -7.68
C PHE A 233 22.88 -8.53 -7.60
N PHE A 234 22.15 -8.60 -6.47
CA PHE A 234 21.08 -9.55 -6.22
C PHE A 234 19.98 -8.83 -5.42
N GLY A 235 18.77 -8.77 -5.94
CA GLY A 235 17.68 -8.13 -5.23
C GLY A 235 16.36 -8.06 -6.00
N PHE A 236 15.31 -7.65 -5.31
CA PHE A 236 14.02 -7.38 -5.91
C PHE A 236 14.03 -5.99 -6.56
N ASP A 237 13.62 -5.91 -7.83
CA ASP A 237 13.53 -4.66 -8.59
C ASP A 237 12.07 -4.28 -8.84
N LEU A 238 11.55 -3.31 -8.08
CA LEU A 238 10.15 -2.88 -8.21
C LEU A 238 9.87 -2.16 -9.54
N ASN A 239 10.90 -1.63 -10.20
CA ASN A 239 10.74 -0.91 -11.46
C ASN A 239 10.15 -1.82 -12.57
N ARG A 240 10.34 -3.14 -12.47
CA ARG A 240 9.80 -4.13 -13.41
C ARG A 240 8.30 -4.33 -13.31
N LYS A 241 7.71 -3.99 -12.16
CA LYS A 241 6.27 -4.11 -11.91
C LYS A 241 5.49 -2.87 -12.35
N ILE A 242 6.18 -1.78 -12.69
CA ILE A 242 5.58 -0.55 -13.20
C ILE A 242 5.07 -0.81 -14.63
N CYS A 243 3.82 -0.42 -14.91
CA CYS A 243 3.27 -0.50 -16.27
C CYS A 243 3.98 0.51 -17.20
N HIS A 244 3.90 1.79 -16.83
CA HIS A 244 4.61 2.87 -17.50
C HIS A 244 5.23 3.84 -16.49
N LEU A 245 6.43 4.34 -16.81
CA LEU A 245 7.12 5.38 -16.03
C LEU A 245 7.08 6.70 -16.80
N PHE A 246 6.42 7.70 -16.23
CA PHE A 246 6.28 9.03 -16.80
C PHE A 246 7.08 10.07 -16.03
N PHE A 247 7.77 10.92 -16.77
CA PHE A 247 8.41 12.13 -16.26
C PHE A 247 7.62 13.32 -16.81
N LYS A 248 7.03 14.10 -15.92
CA LYS A 248 6.17 15.26 -16.22
C LYS A 248 6.77 16.54 -15.68
#